data_AF-A0A512MBU3-F1
#
_entry.id   AF-A0A512MBU3-F1
#
_cell.length_a   1.000
_cell.length_b   1.000
_cell.length_c   1.000
_cell.angle_alpha   90.00
_cell.angle_beta   90.00
_cell.angle_gamma   90.00
#
_symmetry.space_group_name_H-M   'P 1'
#
loop_
_entity.id
_entity.type
_entity.pdbx_description
1 polymer ?
#
loop_
_entity_poly.entity_id
_entity_poly.type
_entity_poly.pdbx_seq_one_letter_code
_entity_poly.pdbx_strand_id
1 'polypeptide(L)'
;MLCLLAGLLAWWELRDDGAQLAAASVQKSAPDSAKSETDTPVSGKDRQMEPANAALAPAPVPASPGPKITAGEVKAGPRFKRAYMLSIDKGAVSFLESQDIEGDFATDREQLDGSPGMLRCRLVSATDAVLAEEVLPAPDYVCTVLDHNSKPLTLNPQRPVVFQVRLPRVKGASRLNIYRIIQPGEQPLEGLLASIPLPSS
;
A
#
# COMPACT_ATOMS: atom_id res chain seq x y z
N MET A 1 -1.93 4.43 -49.65
CA MET A 1 -1.28 4.35 -48.33
C MET A 1 -1.04 5.70 -47.64
N LEU A 2 -1.42 6.84 -48.25
CA LEU A 2 -1.35 8.17 -47.62
C LEU A 2 -2.58 8.56 -46.78
N CYS A 3 -3.76 7.94 -47.01
CA CYS A 3 -4.99 8.34 -46.32
C CYS A 3 -5.06 7.89 -44.84
N LEU A 4 -4.26 6.90 -44.42
CA LEU A 4 -4.25 6.43 -43.02
C LEU A 4 -3.46 7.37 -42.08
N LEU A 5 -2.49 8.13 -42.61
CA LEU A 5 -1.71 9.08 -41.81
C LEU A 5 -2.49 10.36 -41.49
N ALA A 6 -3.39 10.80 -42.38
CA ALA A 6 -4.21 11.98 -42.15
C ALA A 6 -5.26 11.76 -41.03
N GLY A 7 -5.78 10.54 -40.90
CA GLY A 7 -6.74 10.19 -39.84
C GLY A 7 -6.14 10.17 -38.43
N LEU A 8 -4.85 9.82 -38.31
CA LEU A 8 -4.14 9.79 -37.03
C LEU A 8 -3.79 11.19 -36.49
N LEU A 9 -3.55 12.17 -37.38
CA LEU A 9 -3.30 13.56 -37.00
C LEU A 9 -4.58 14.27 -36.54
N ALA A 10 -5.71 14.05 -37.21
CA ALA A 10 -7.00 14.63 -36.81
C ALA A 10 -7.53 14.07 -35.48
N TRP A 11 -7.13 12.85 -35.10
CA TRP A 11 -7.55 12.26 -33.82
C TRP A 11 -6.78 12.82 -32.62
N TRP A 12 -5.60 13.42 -32.82
CA TRP A 12 -4.82 14.02 -31.75
C TRP A 12 -5.33 15.42 -31.35
N GLU A 13 -5.82 16.24 -32.28
CA GLU A 13 -6.33 17.59 -31.95
C GLU A 13 -7.65 17.59 -31.15
N LEU A 14 -8.47 16.53 -31.24
CA LEU A 14 -9.77 16.50 -30.55
C LEU A 14 -9.68 16.18 -29.04
N ARG A 15 -8.47 16.02 -28.49
CA ARG A 15 -8.27 15.63 -27.08
C ARG A 15 -7.90 16.79 -26.15
N ASP A 16 -7.56 17.96 -26.68
CA ASP A 16 -7.08 19.11 -25.88
C ASP A 16 -8.18 20.10 -25.44
N ASP A 17 -9.39 20.03 -25.98
CA ASP A 17 -10.47 21.00 -25.67
C ASP A 17 -11.26 20.71 -24.37
N GLY A 18 -10.87 19.71 -23.59
CA GLY A 18 -11.57 19.32 -22.36
C GLY A 18 -11.18 20.10 -21.08
N ALA A 19 -10.19 20.99 -21.15
CA ALA A 19 -9.50 21.50 -19.96
C ALA A 19 -9.91 22.90 -19.46
N GLN A 20 -11.04 23.46 -19.92
CA GLN A 20 -11.43 24.84 -19.54
C GLN A 20 -12.90 25.04 -19.17
N LEU A 21 -13.54 24.15 -18.41
CA LEU A 21 -14.83 24.47 -17.77
C LEU A 21 -14.96 23.82 -16.38
N ALA A 22 -14.09 24.21 -15.45
CA ALA A 22 -14.29 23.94 -14.02
C ALA A 22 -13.54 24.96 -13.13
N ALA A 23 -13.57 26.23 -13.50
CA ALA A 23 -13.09 27.33 -12.65
C ALA A 23 -14.30 28.17 -12.21
N ALA A 24 -15.18 27.59 -11.41
CA ALA A 24 -16.18 28.36 -10.67
C ALA A 24 -16.58 27.59 -9.40
N SER A 25 -16.53 28.31 -8.28
CA SER A 25 -17.01 27.95 -6.94
C SER A 25 -15.93 27.46 -5.98
N VAL A 26 -15.54 28.32 -5.03
CA VAL A 26 -15.83 28.16 -3.59
C VAL A 26 -15.26 29.39 -2.87
N GLN A 27 -16.15 30.31 -2.50
CA GLN A 27 -15.90 31.30 -1.46
C GLN A 27 -16.43 30.73 -0.14
N LYS A 28 -15.56 30.79 0.88
CA LYS A 28 -15.87 31.12 2.27
C LYS A 28 -16.68 30.10 3.08
N SER A 29 -16.00 29.45 4.04
CA SER A 29 -16.40 29.36 5.46
C SER A 29 -15.32 28.63 6.27
N ALA A 30 -14.70 29.33 7.24
CA ALA A 30 -14.02 28.73 8.38
C ALA A 30 -15.03 28.57 9.53
N PRO A 31 -14.80 27.65 10.48
CA PRO A 31 -14.46 28.17 11.81
C PRO A 31 -13.35 27.41 12.56
N ASP A 32 -12.72 28.17 13.44
CA ASP A 32 -11.69 27.83 14.41
C ASP A 32 -11.97 26.60 15.26
N SER A 33 -10.91 25.81 15.49
CA SER A 33 -10.76 24.92 16.63
C SER A 33 -9.88 25.57 17.69
N ALA A 34 -10.06 25.08 18.92
CA ALA A 34 -9.11 25.03 20.04
C ALA A 34 -9.28 26.05 21.17
N LYS A 35 -9.77 25.53 22.30
CA LYS A 35 -9.20 25.80 23.62
C LYS A 35 -9.07 24.46 24.36
N SER A 36 -7.84 23.95 24.47
CA SER A 36 -7.44 22.99 25.50
C SER A 36 -6.80 23.79 26.62
N GLU A 37 -7.29 23.61 27.84
CA GLU A 37 -6.68 24.11 29.06
C GLU A 37 -5.75 23.05 29.64
N THR A 38 -4.52 23.49 29.85
CA THR A 38 -3.45 22.92 30.65
C THR A 38 -3.88 22.74 32.10
N ASP A 39 -3.57 21.59 32.71
CA ASP A 39 -3.21 21.60 34.13
C ASP A 39 -2.32 20.40 34.49
N THR A 40 -1.18 20.71 35.11
CA THR A 40 -0.32 19.82 35.89
C THR A 40 -0.22 20.47 37.27
N PRO A 41 -0.20 19.72 38.39
CA PRO A 41 1.11 19.55 39.05
C PRO A 41 1.32 18.26 39.86
N VAL A 42 2.55 17.73 39.74
CA VAL A 42 3.58 17.45 40.77
C VAL A 42 3.32 16.55 42.00
N SER A 43 4.38 15.77 42.30
CA SER A 43 4.82 15.20 43.59
C SER A 43 4.37 13.77 43.86
N GLY A 44 5.22 12.76 44.08
CA GLY A 44 6.63 12.72 44.46
C GLY A 44 6.78 11.68 45.57
N LYS A 45 7.64 10.65 45.42
CA LYS A 45 8.36 10.03 46.54
C LYS A 45 9.37 8.96 46.11
N ASP A 46 10.55 9.12 46.68
CA ASP A 46 11.72 8.24 46.72
C ASP A 46 11.48 6.84 47.28
N ARG A 47 12.42 5.94 46.92
CA ARG A 47 13.06 4.81 47.66
C ARG A 47 13.24 3.62 46.70
N GLN A 48 14.33 2.86 46.65
CA GLN A 48 15.55 2.71 47.44
C GLN A 48 16.40 1.64 46.72
N MET A 49 17.73 1.80 46.68
CA MET A 49 18.68 0.76 46.24
C MET A 49 18.87 -0.31 47.32
N GLU A 50 19.00 -1.59 46.95
CA GLU A 50 20.23 -2.40 47.12
C GLU A 50 20.12 -3.82 46.49
N PRO A 51 21.26 -4.48 46.17
CA PRO A 51 21.38 -5.63 45.27
C PRO A 51 21.50 -6.98 46.02
N ALA A 52 21.44 -8.10 45.29
CA ALA A 52 22.32 -9.26 45.51
C ALA A 52 22.12 -10.41 44.49
N ASN A 53 23.27 -10.96 44.11
CA ASN A 53 23.58 -12.37 43.78
C ASN A 53 23.29 -12.98 42.41
N ALA A 54 24.42 -13.36 41.80
CA ALA A 54 24.60 -14.33 40.72
C ALA A 54 24.12 -15.74 41.10
N ALA A 55 23.71 -16.54 40.11
CA ALA A 55 24.50 -17.68 39.62
C ALA A 55 23.69 -18.64 38.71
N LEU A 56 24.45 -19.38 37.90
CA LEU A 56 24.17 -20.62 37.15
C LEU A 56 23.42 -20.56 35.81
N ALA A 57 24.20 -20.87 34.76
CA ALA A 57 23.77 -21.31 33.44
C ALA A 57 23.10 -22.69 33.45
N PRO A 58 22.35 -23.04 32.39
CA PRO A 58 22.25 -24.42 31.93
C PRO A 58 22.68 -24.60 30.46
N ALA A 59 23.16 -25.81 30.19
CA ALA A 59 23.78 -26.35 28.98
C ALA A 59 22.87 -26.41 27.71
N PRO A 60 23.44 -26.59 26.50
CA PRO A 60 22.68 -26.67 25.26
C PRO A 60 22.00 -28.05 25.08
N VAL A 61 20.71 -28.03 24.73
CA VAL A 61 19.87 -29.21 24.44
C VAL A 61 19.99 -29.55 22.93
N PRO A 62 19.90 -30.84 22.52
CA PRO A 62 20.23 -31.26 21.16
C PRO A 62 19.14 -30.88 20.15
N ALA A 63 19.55 -30.66 18.90
CA ALA A 63 18.71 -30.33 17.76
C ALA A 63 17.65 -31.43 17.51
N SER A 64 16.38 -31.06 17.65
CA SER A 64 15.24 -31.87 17.25
C SER A 64 15.02 -31.73 15.73
N PRO A 65 14.71 -32.83 15.00
CA PRO A 65 14.55 -32.81 13.55
C PRO A 65 13.35 -31.96 13.13
N GLY A 66 13.56 -31.09 12.15
CA GLY A 66 12.55 -30.16 11.67
C GLY A 66 11.27 -30.87 11.19
N PRO A 67 10.08 -30.30 11.41
CA PRO A 67 8.83 -30.92 10.99
C PRO A 67 8.74 -30.90 9.45
N LYS A 68 8.52 -32.08 8.87
CA LYS A 68 7.99 -32.24 7.51
C LYS A 68 6.68 -31.46 7.41
N ILE A 69 6.64 -30.49 6.49
CA ILE A 69 5.43 -29.71 6.19
C ILE A 69 4.42 -30.66 5.52
N THR A 70 3.41 -31.09 6.27
CA THR A 70 2.19 -31.69 5.75
C THR A 70 1.38 -30.61 5.04
N ALA A 71 1.06 -30.85 3.78
CA ALA A 71 0.04 -30.09 3.05
C ALA A 71 -1.31 -30.28 3.74
N GLY A 72 -2.05 -29.19 4.00
CA GLY A 72 -3.50 -29.28 4.15
C GLY A 72 -4.16 -28.62 5.36
N GLU A 73 -3.48 -27.77 6.13
CA GLU A 73 -4.19 -26.94 7.13
C GLU A 73 -4.14 -25.48 6.73
N VAL A 74 -5.29 -24.93 6.34
CA VAL A 74 -5.50 -23.51 6.05
C VAL A 74 -5.36 -22.76 7.36
N LYS A 75 -4.13 -22.41 7.73
CA LYS A 75 -3.88 -21.56 8.88
C LYS A 75 -4.55 -20.20 8.62
N ALA A 76 -5.51 -19.84 9.48
CA ALA A 76 -6.31 -18.63 9.41
C ALA A 76 -6.28 -17.92 10.77
N GLY A 77 -6.28 -16.59 10.75
CA GLY A 77 -6.23 -15.76 11.96
C GLY A 77 -5.44 -14.47 11.71
N PRO A 78 -5.48 -13.51 12.65
CA PRO A 78 -4.83 -12.20 12.49
C PRO A 78 -3.30 -12.30 12.32
N ARG A 79 -2.71 -13.40 12.78
CA ARG A 79 -1.27 -13.70 12.64
C ARG A 79 -0.89 -14.28 11.29
N PHE A 80 -1.86 -14.56 10.42
CA PHE A 80 -1.65 -15.15 9.10
C PHE A 80 -2.10 -14.18 8.01
N LYS A 81 -1.15 -13.77 7.17
CA LYS A 81 -1.40 -12.96 5.98
C LYS A 81 -0.94 -13.72 4.74
N ARG A 82 -1.41 -13.30 3.57
CA ARG A 82 -0.86 -13.72 2.29
C ARG A 82 -0.05 -12.58 1.69
N ALA A 83 1.22 -12.88 1.44
CA ALA A 83 2.11 -12.03 0.67
C ALA A 83 1.85 -12.26 -0.82
N TYR A 84 1.59 -11.20 -1.57
CA TYR A 84 1.55 -11.21 -3.02
C TYR A 84 2.77 -10.47 -3.52
N MET A 85 3.68 -11.18 -4.20
CA MET A 85 4.86 -10.60 -4.80
C MET A 85 4.54 -10.20 -6.24
N LEU A 86 4.81 -8.94 -6.55
CA LEU A 86 4.37 -8.26 -7.75
C LEU A 86 5.56 -7.54 -8.37
N SER A 87 5.54 -7.33 -9.68
CA SER A 87 6.46 -6.43 -10.36
C SER A 87 5.69 -5.35 -11.09
N ILE A 88 6.16 -4.12 -11.03
CA ILE A 88 5.66 -3.02 -11.85
C ILE A 88 6.74 -2.59 -12.84
N ASP A 89 6.37 -2.49 -14.12
CA ASP A 89 7.24 -1.98 -15.18
C ASP A 89 6.43 -1.05 -16.09
N LYS A 90 6.86 0.21 -16.19
CA LYS A 90 6.21 1.25 -17.01
C LYS A 90 4.68 1.32 -16.78
N GLY A 91 4.25 1.21 -15.53
CA GLY A 91 2.84 1.26 -15.13
C GLY A 91 2.05 -0.03 -15.30
N ALA A 92 2.62 -1.07 -15.92
CA ALA A 92 2.00 -2.40 -15.99
C ALA A 92 2.40 -3.24 -14.77
N VAL A 93 1.42 -3.85 -14.10
CA VAL A 93 1.66 -4.73 -12.95
C VAL A 93 1.54 -6.19 -13.36
N SER A 94 2.53 -6.99 -12.98
CA SER A 94 2.56 -8.45 -13.19
C SER A 94 2.63 -9.18 -11.87
N PHE A 95 1.94 -10.33 -11.81
CA PHE A 95 1.98 -11.25 -10.69
C PHE A 95 3.19 -12.18 -10.80
N LEU A 96 3.95 -12.33 -9.71
CA LEU A 96 5.09 -13.24 -9.68
C LEU A 96 4.74 -14.49 -8.88
N GLU A 97 4.41 -14.32 -7.60
CA GLU A 97 4.03 -15.43 -6.74
C GLU A 97 3.23 -14.96 -5.52
N SER A 98 2.69 -15.92 -4.77
CA SER A 98 2.04 -15.66 -3.49
C SER A 98 2.48 -16.67 -2.44
N GLN A 99 2.70 -16.21 -1.22
CA GLN A 99 3.12 -17.04 -0.09
C GLN A 99 2.30 -16.72 1.16
N ASP A 100 1.88 -17.75 1.88
CA ASP A 100 1.28 -17.57 3.21
C ASP A 100 2.39 -17.29 4.22
N ILE A 101 2.23 -16.21 4.98
CA ILE A 101 3.19 -15.73 5.97
C ILE A 101 2.55 -15.69 7.36
N GLU A 102 3.29 -16.15 8.36
CA GLU A 102 2.92 -16.10 9.76
C GLU A 102 3.78 -15.06 10.47
N GLY A 103 3.17 -14.17 11.24
CA GLY A 103 3.89 -13.09 11.89
C GLY A 103 3.07 -12.34 12.92
N ASP A 104 3.76 -11.48 13.67
CA ASP A 104 3.13 -10.44 14.47
C ASP A 104 2.94 -9.22 13.57
N PHE A 105 1.83 -9.19 12.83
CA PHE A 105 1.48 -8.07 11.98
C PHE A 105 0.85 -7.00 12.86
N ALA A 106 1.67 -6.04 13.30
CA ALA A 106 1.17 -4.85 13.96
C ALA A 106 0.09 -4.20 13.07
N THR A 107 -0.99 -3.74 13.70
CA THR A 107 -1.96 -2.88 13.02
C THR A 107 -1.25 -1.59 12.63
N ASP A 108 -1.36 -1.20 11.37
CA ASP A 108 -0.70 0.01 10.88
C ASP A 108 -1.13 1.22 11.72
N ARG A 109 -0.14 2.03 12.11
CA ARG A 109 -0.37 3.28 12.81
C ARG A 109 -0.80 4.31 11.77
N GLU A 110 -2.08 4.65 11.80
CA GLU A 110 -2.72 5.64 10.92
C GLU A 110 -2.71 5.22 9.44
N GLN A 111 -3.89 4.91 8.92
CA GLN A 111 -4.05 4.53 7.52
C GLN A 111 -3.67 5.74 6.66
N LEU A 112 -2.63 5.60 5.83
CA LEU A 112 -2.21 6.66 4.92
C LEU A 112 -3.36 6.95 3.95
N ASP A 113 -4.02 8.09 4.16
CA ASP A 113 -5.14 8.51 3.35
C ASP A 113 -4.66 8.84 1.93
N GLY A 114 -5.05 7.97 0.99
CA GLY A 114 -5.45 8.31 -0.38
C GLY A 114 -4.54 9.23 -1.21
N SER A 115 -3.26 9.35 -0.88
CA SER A 115 -2.40 10.36 -1.50
C SER A 115 -2.10 10.01 -2.96
N PRO A 116 -1.93 11.00 -3.86
CA PRO A 116 -1.46 10.75 -5.21
C PRO A 116 -0.21 9.88 -5.23
N GLY A 117 -0.18 8.92 -6.15
CA GLY A 117 0.98 8.05 -6.29
C GLY A 117 1.01 6.85 -5.34
N MET A 118 0.03 6.71 -4.46
CA MET A 118 -0.17 5.46 -3.71
C MET A 118 -0.84 4.41 -4.60
N LEU A 119 -0.58 3.13 -4.31
CA LEU A 119 -1.34 2.01 -4.83
C LEU A 119 -2.41 1.61 -3.82
N ARG A 120 -3.61 1.34 -4.33
CA ARG A 120 -4.68 0.70 -3.58
C ARG A 120 -4.86 -0.72 -4.10
N CYS A 121 -4.62 -1.69 -3.22
CA CYS A 121 -4.72 -3.11 -3.53
C CYS A 121 -5.95 -3.69 -2.84
N ARG A 122 -6.86 -4.28 -3.61
CA ARG A 122 -8.13 -4.84 -3.15
C ARG A 122 -8.21 -6.32 -3.45
N LEU A 123 -8.46 -7.14 -2.44
CA LEU A 123 -9.00 -8.49 -2.65
C LEU A 123 -10.48 -8.36 -2.94
N VAL A 124 -10.91 -8.90 -4.07
CA VAL A 124 -12.32 -8.89 -4.48
C VAL A 124 -12.83 -10.31 -4.69
N SER A 125 -14.11 -10.50 -4.37
CA SER A 125 -14.83 -11.73 -4.63
C SER A 125 -15.27 -11.86 -6.09
N ALA A 126 -15.83 -13.03 -6.45
CA ALA A 126 -16.39 -13.27 -7.78
C ALA A 126 -17.57 -12.32 -8.12
N THR A 127 -18.23 -11.75 -7.11
CA THR A 127 -19.32 -10.78 -7.26
C THR A 127 -18.86 -9.33 -7.12
N ASP A 128 -17.54 -9.08 -7.25
CA ASP A 128 -16.93 -7.75 -7.10
C ASP A 128 -17.07 -7.09 -5.72
N ALA A 129 -17.48 -7.84 -4.70
CA ALA A 129 -17.42 -7.34 -3.31
C ALA A 129 -15.97 -7.28 -2.82
N VAL A 130 -15.58 -6.14 -2.23
CA VAL A 130 -14.25 -5.93 -1.62
C VAL A 130 -14.19 -6.68 -0.29
N LEU A 131 -13.22 -7.58 -0.16
CA LEU A 131 -13.03 -8.44 1.02
C LEU A 131 -11.90 -7.95 1.92
N ALA A 132 -10.89 -7.33 1.33
CA ALA A 132 -9.78 -6.69 2.06
C ALA A 132 -9.15 -5.62 1.17
N GLU A 133 -8.54 -4.63 1.81
CA GLU A 133 -7.89 -3.52 1.14
C GLU A 133 -6.61 -3.14 1.87
N GLU A 134 -5.59 -2.74 1.12
CA GLU A 134 -4.33 -2.20 1.61
C GLU A 134 -3.90 -1.06 0.70
N VAL A 135 -3.40 0.03 1.29
CA VAL A 135 -2.87 1.20 0.58
C VAL A 135 -1.38 1.30 0.89
N LEU A 136 -0.55 1.36 -0.15
CA LEU A 136 0.90 1.43 -0.02
C LEU A 136 1.52 2.44 -1.00
N PRO A 137 2.70 2.99 -0.71
CA PRO A 137 3.41 3.83 -1.68
C PRO A 137 3.69 3.05 -2.97
N ALA A 138 3.43 3.65 -4.14
CA ALA A 138 3.79 2.98 -5.39
C ALA A 138 5.32 2.97 -5.55
N PRO A 139 5.93 1.80 -5.77
CA PRO A 139 7.38 1.66 -5.79
C PRO A 139 8.02 2.20 -7.07
N ASP A 140 7.22 2.47 -8.09
CA ASP A 140 7.58 3.14 -9.34
C ASP A 140 7.17 4.61 -9.36
N TYR A 141 6.64 5.16 -8.25
CA TYR A 141 6.21 6.55 -8.24
C TYR A 141 7.41 7.47 -8.48
N VAL A 142 7.22 8.36 -9.45
CA VAL A 142 8.21 9.34 -9.83
C VAL A 142 8.45 10.27 -8.65
N CYS A 143 9.65 10.21 -8.09
CA CYS A 143 10.10 11.27 -7.20
C CYS A 143 10.52 12.46 -8.07
N THR A 144 9.86 13.60 -7.90
CA THR A 144 10.36 14.87 -8.44
C THR A 144 11.39 15.41 -7.46
N VAL A 145 12.66 15.29 -7.83
CA VAL A 145 13.76 15.89 -7.07
C VAL A 145 14.06 17.25 -7.69
N LEU A 146 14.20 18.29 -6.87
CA LEU A 146 14.70 19.57 -7.35
C LEU A 146 16.20 19.44 -7.61
N ASP A 147 16.64 19.73 -8.82
CA ASP A 147 18.08 19.82 -9.11
C ASP A 147 18.71 21.06 -8.43
N HIS A 148 20.02 21.20 -8.53
CA HIS A 148 20.76 22.36 -7.99
C HIS A 148 20.32 23.71 -8.61
N ASN A 149 19.58 23.68 -9.72
CA ASN A 149 18.98 24.85 -10.38
C ASN A 149 17.48 24.98 -10.10
N SER A 150 16.94 24.26 -9.11
CA SER A 150 15.52 24.21 -8.76
C SER A 150 14.59 23.75 -9.90
N LYS A 151 15.12 23.02 -10.88
CA LYS A 151 14.33 22.39 -11.93
C LYS A 151 13.88 21.00 -11.48
N PRO A 152 12.60 20.64 -11.70
CA PRO A 152 12.09 19.32 -11.37
C PRO A 152 12.74 18.26 -12.27
N LEU A 153 13.46 17.32 -11.65
CA LEU A 153 14.01 16.14 -12.30
C LEU A 153 13.10 14.94 -12.01
N THR A 154 12.55 14.36 -13.07
CA THR A 154 11.75 13.14 -13.04
C THR A 154 12.68 11.93 -13.10
N LEU A 155 12.82 11.20 -12.00
CA LEU A 155 13.54 9.93 -11.97
C LEU A 155 12.58 8.78 -12.23
N ASN A 156 12.71 8.16 -13.41
CA ASN A 156 11.98 6.94 -13.74
C ASN A 156 12.85 5.71 -13.47
N PRO A 157 12.33 4.68 -12.79
CA PRO A 157 13.06 3.43 -12.64
C PRO A 157 13.32 2.82 -14.03
N GLN A 158 14.58 2.48 -14.30
CA GLN A 158 15.03 1.91 -15.59
C GLN A 158 14.73 0.41 -15.73
N ARG A 159 14.28 -0.24 -14.65
CA ARG A 159 14.03 -1.68 -14.58
C ARG A 159 12.71 -1.94 -13.87
N PRO A 160 12.09 -3.11 -14.10
CA PRO A 160 10.94 -3.55 -13.31
C PRO A 160 11.25 -3.49 -11.82
N VAL A 161 10.34 -2.91 -11.05
CA VAL A 161 10.45 -2.82 -9.59
C VAL A 161 9.60 -3.90 -8.96
N VAL A 162 10.22 -4.73 -8.13
CA VAL A 162 9.53 -5.80 -7.39
C VAL A 162 9.09 -5.28 -6.03
N PHE A 163 7.86 -5.59 -5.64
CA PHE A 163 7.28 -5.19 -4.37
C PHE A 163 6.35 -6.28 -3.83
N GLN A 164 6.00 -6.15 -2.56
CA GLN A 164 5.16 -7.11 -1.85
C GLN A 164 3.96 -6.39 -1.22
N VAL A 165 2.79 -6.99 -1.37
CA VAL A 165 1.53 -6.57 -0.71
C VAL A 165 1.11 -7.66 0.27
N ARG A 166 0.61 -7.30 1.46
CA ARG A 166 0.34 -8.22 2.56
C ARG A 166 -1.11 -8.10 3.04
N LEU A 167 -1.99 -8.84 2.37
CA LEU A 167 -3.42 -8.82 2.66
C LEU A 167 -3.82 -10.01 3.57
N PRO A 168 -4.92 -9.87 4.35
CA PRO A 168 -5.49 -10.98 5.10
C PRO A 168 -5.87 -12.15 4.20
N ARG A 169 -5.76 -13.38 4.72
CA ARG A 169 -6.24 -14.57 4.02
C ARG A 169 -7.75 -14.68 4.19
N VAL A 170 -8.50 -14.31 3.15
CA VAL A 170 -9.97 -14.34 3.13
C VAL A 170 -10.49 -15.38 2.14
N LYS A 171 -11.47 -16.18 2.56
CA LYS A 171 -12.14 -17.14 1.66
C LYS A 171 -13.00 -16.39 0.65
N GLY A 172 -13.10 -16.94 -0.56
CA GLY A 172 -13.94 -16.38 -1.63
C GLY A 172 -13.31 -15.22 -2.39
N ALA A 173 -12.06 -14.84 -2.09
CA ALA A 173 -11.29 -13.94 -2.95
C ALA A 173 -11.00 -14.64 -4.27
N SER A 174 -11.38 -14.00 -5.37
CA SER A 174 -11.19 -14.51 -6.73
C SER A 174 -10.20 -13.67 -7.53
N ARG A 175 -10.04 -12.39 -7.18
CA ARG A 175 -9.12 -11.47 -7.87
C ARG A 175 -8.41 -10.54 -6.88
N LEU A 176 -7.21 -10.12 -7.26
CA LEU A 176 -6.48 -9.01 -6.68
C LEU A 176 -6.51 -7.85 -7.68
N ASN A 177 -7.24 -6.80 -7.34
CA ASN A 177 -7.28 -5.57 -8.13
C ASN A 177 -6.28 -4.57 -7.58
N ILE A 178 -5.52 -3.94 -8.47
CA ILE A 178 -4.49 -2.96 -8.12
C ILE A 178 -4.81 -1.67 -8.86
N TYR A 179 -5.03 -0.62 -8.09
CA TYR A 179 -5.33 0.71 -8.58
C TYR A 179 -4.20 1.67 -8.23
N ARG A 180 -3.97 2.66 -9.09
CA ARG A 180 -3.20 3.85 -8.76
C ARG A 180 -4.14 4.95 -8.36
N ILE A 181 -3.86 5.58 -7.22
CA ILE A 181 -4.56 6.78 -6.81
C ILE A 181 -4.01 7.97 -7.60
N ILE A 182 -4.87 8.56 -8.44
CA ILE A 182 -4.54 9.69 -9.31
C ILE A 182 -4.81 11.00 -8.58
N GLN A 183 -5.95 11.08 -7.89
CA GLN A 183 -6.35 12.25 -7.10
C GLN A 183 -6.95 11.81 -5.76
N PRO A 184 -6.63 12.52 -4.65
CA PRO A 184 -7.20 12.24 -3.35
C PRO A 184 -8.64 12.78 -3.27
N GLY A 185 -9.42 12.28 -2.32
CA GLY A 185 -10.78 12.74 -2.05
C GLY A 185 -11.59 11.69 -1.31
N GLU A 186 -12.83 12.03 -0.94
CA GLU A 186 -13.79 11.07 -0.35
C GLU A 186 -14.05 9.88 -1.30
N GLN A 187 -14.05 10.17 -2.61
CA GLN A 187 -14.01 9.18 -3.68
C GLN A 187 -12.77 9.44 -4.53
N PRO A 188 -11.64 8.80 -4.20
CA PRO A 188 -10.40 9.03 -4.94
C PRO A 188 -10.56 8.62 -6.39
N LEU A 189 -10.01 9.44 -7.30
CA LEU A 189 -9.94 9.06 -8.70
C LEU A 189 -8.87 7.98 -8.86
N GLU A 190 -9.29 6.80 -9.31
CA GLU A 190 -8.45 5.61 -9.37
C GLU A 190 -8.31 5.11 -10.81
N GLY A 191 -7.08 4.81 -11.21
CA GLY A 191 -6.77 4.12 -12.46
C GLY A 191 -6.46 2.65 -12.18
N LEU A 192 -7.24 1.73 -12.74
CA LEU A 192 -6.95 0.29 -12.63
C LEU A 192 -5.65 -0.03 -13.38
N LEU A 193 -4.66 -0.58 -12.67
CA LEU A 193 -3.39 -1.03 -13.24
C LEU A 193 -3.43 -2.51 -13.62
N ALA A 194 -4.04 -3.34 -12.76
CA ALA A 194 -4.15 -4.77 -13.00
C ALA A 194 -5.35 -5.38 -12.24
N SER A 195 -5.92 -6.43 -12.84
CA SER A 195 -6.87 -7.33 -12.20
C SER A 195 -6.33 -8.75 -12.35
N ILE A 196 -5.77 -9.27 -11.26
CA ILE A 196 -5.03 -10.53 -11.24
C ILE A 196 -5.97 -11.63 -10.72
N PRO A 197 -6.28 -12.67 -11.52
CA PRO A 197 -7.05 -13.80 -11.02
C PRO A 197 -6.23 -14.56 -9.98
N LEU A 198 -6.88 -14.90 -8.86
CA LEU A 198 -6.27 -15.67 -7.78
C LEU A 198 -6.69 -17.13 -7.90
N PRO A 199 -5.80 -18.08 -7.55
CA PRO A 199 -6.18 -19.48 -7.46
C PRO A 199 -7.27 -19.64 -6.39
N SER A 200 -8.27 -20.46 -6.69
CA SER A 200 -9.34 -20.77 -5.75
C SER A 200 -8.75 -21.36 -4.45
N SER A 201 -8.94 -20.65 -3.34
CA SER A 201 -8.43 -21.00 -2.01
C SER A 201 -9.41 -21.81 -1.19
#